data_AF-A0A3P1S4M5-F1
#
_entry.id   AF-A0A3P1S4M5-F1
#
_cell.length_a   1.000
_cell.length_b   1.000
_cell.length_c   1.000
_cell.angle_alpha   90.00
_cell.angle_beta   90.00
_cell.angle_gamma   90.00
#
_symmetry.space_group_name_H-M   'P 1'
#
loop_
_entity.id
_entity.type
_entity.pdbx_description
1 polymer ?
#
loop_
_entity_poly.entity_id
_entity_poly.type
_entity_poly.pdbx_seq_one_letter_code
_entity_poly.pdbx_strand_id
1 'polypeptide(L)'
;MKKALKILLTIIGGILIMITLNGCRTLNSSVPENRTEEEYVLENSFKPFFDFLAAEKKDLSTVQEYSSYLLEQENPSSTLQHHKIDLERKGNVLEGNYNIGYNDGEPNSTLYKVIYENEHLNYLEEVPQEYDMRLFNLQIHEGVFRKLPIISIQKDHPETTLQTITYKANDDLDFVKEIKENYNIKSKSYVSITLTNRGYGEFSVDISIEAENGQYISVLNHIDFKETGEE
;
A
#
# COMPACT_ATOMS: atom_id res chain seq x y z
N MET A 1 -7.61 31.60 -49.87
CA MET A 1 -8.15 30.46 -49.10
C MET A 1 -7.06 29.52 -48.55
N LYS A 2 -6.15 28.97 -49.38
CA LYS A 2 -5.13 27.99 -48.91
C LYS A 2 -4.12 28.52 -47.86
N LYS A 3 -3.72 29.79 -47.91
CA LYS A 3 -2.79 30.40 -46.93
C LYS A 3 -3.44 30.65 -45.56
N ALA A 4 -4.69 31.12 -45.54
CA ALA A 4 -5.44 31.35 -44.29
C ALA A 4 -5.74 30.04 -43.55
N LEU A 5 -6.07 28.97 -44.28
CA LEU A 5 -6.28 27.64 -43.71
C LEU A 5 -5.00 27.06 -43.09
N LYS A 6 -3.84 27.26 -43.72
CA LYS A 6 -2.54 26.83 -43.17
C LYS A 6 -2.19 27.59 -41.88
N ILE A 7 -2.42 28.90 -41.83
CA ILE A 7 -2.19 29.70 -40.62
C ILE A 7 -3.10 29.24 -39.48
N LEU A 8 -4.39 28.99 -39.77
CA LEU A 8 -5.35 28.49 -38.78
C LEU A 8 -4.95 27.11 -38.22
N LEU A 9 -4.53 26.18 -39.07
CA LEU A 9 -4.01 24.86 -38.65
C LEU A 9 -2.74 24.97 -37.80
N THR A 10 -1.87 25.94 -38.07
CA THR A 10 -0.63 26.13 -37.30
C THR A 10 -0.92 26.73 -35.92
N ILE A 11 -1.90 27.63 -35.80
CA ILE A 11 -2.33 28.21 -34.51
C ILE A 11 -3.04 27.14 -33.66
N ILE A 12 -3.93 26.34 -34.26
CA ILE A 12 -4.63 25.25 -33.55
C ILE A 12 -3.64 24.18 -33.09
N GLY A 13 -2.69 23.79 -33.94
CA GLY A 13 -1.61 22.87 -33.58
C GLY A 13 -0.70 23.40 -32.46
N GLY A 14 -0.34 24.69 -32.51
CA GLY A 14 0.46 25.34 -31.46
C GLY A 14 -0.27 25.45 -30.11
N ILE A 15 -1.59 25.70 -30.13
CA ILE A 15 -2.43 25.72 -28.92
C ILE A 15 -2.56 24.31 -28.33
N LEU A 16 -2.74 23.27 -29.16
CA LEU A 16 -2.80 21.88 -28.71
C LEU A 16 -1.49 21.43 -28.05
N ILE A 17 -0.34 21.86 -28.57
CA ILE A 17 0.98 21.57 -27.97
C ILE A 17 1.17 22.33 -26.65
N MET A 18 0.62 23.54 -26.50
CA MET A 18 0.64 24.23 -25.20
C MET A 18 -0.31 23.60 -24.18
N ILE A 19 -1.42 22.99 -24.58
CA ILE A 19 -2.32 22.27 -23.65
C ILE A 19 -1.66 20.98 -23.14
N THR A 20 -0.86 20.28 -23.96
CA THR A 20 -0.12 19.09 -23.52
C THR A 20 1.11 19.42 -22.66
N LEU A 21 1.74 20.58 -22.87
CA LEU A 21 2.85 21.06 -22.02
C LEU A 21 2.36 21.73 -20.71
N ASN A 22 1.08 22.10 -20.63
CA ASN A 22 0.41 22.54 -19.40
C ASN A 22 -0.27 21.39 -18.63
N GLY A 23 -0.03 20.13 -19.02
CA GLY A 23 -0.40 18.94 -18.24
C GLY A 23 0.37 18.82 -16.91
N CYS A 24 1.39 19.67 -16.68
CA CYS A 24 2.06 19.79 -15.40
C CYS A 24 1.41 20.90 -14.55
N ARG A 25 0.77 20.45 -13.46
CA ARG A 25 0.40 21.23 -12.26
C ARG A 25 -0.71 22.28 -12.44
N THR A 26 -1.94 21.82 -12.39
CA THR A 26 -2.98 22.55 -11.65
C THR A 26 -3.28 21.82 -10.35
N LEU A 27 -2.30 21.81 -9.43
CA LEU A 27 -2.55 21.48 -8.03
C LEU A 27 -3.28 22.69 -7.41
N ASN A 28 -4.56 22.85 -7.77
CA ASN A 28 -5.40 24.00 -7.38
C ASN A 28 -6.04 23.83 -5.99
N SER A 29 -5.45 22.98 -5.15
CA SER A 29 -5.81 22.79 -3.76
C SER A 29 -4.71 23.42 -2.92
N SER A 30 -5.07 24.43 -2.12
CA SER A 30 -4.17 25.02 -1.14
C SER A 30 -3.56 23.93 -0.25
N VAL A 31 -2.24 23.98 -0.03
CA VAL A 31 -1.55 23.09 0.90
C VAL A 31 -2.27 23.10 2.26
N PRO A 32 -2.67 21.95 2.80
CA PRO A 32 -3.28 21.88 4.13
C PRO A 32 -2.37 22.47 5.21
N GLU A 33 -2.94 23.06 6.26
CA GLU A 33 -2.17 23.69 7.34
C GLU A 33 -1.21 22.73 8.06
N ASN A 34 -1.52 21.43 8.07
CA ASN A 34 -0.70 20.37 8.68
C ASN A 34 0.30 19.72 7.70
N ARG A 35 0.60 20.39 6.58
CA ARG A 35 1.55 19.93 5.56
C ARG A 35 2.49 21.05 5.15
N THR A 36 3.73 20.67 4.87
CA THR A 36 4.61 21.45 4.00
C THR A 36 4.24 21.23 2.53
N GLU A 37 4.65 22.15 1.65
CA GLU A 37 4.47 21.99 0.20
C GLU A 37 5.10 20.68 -0.31
N GLU A 38 6.26 20.31 0.23
CA GLU A 38 6.98 19.11 -0.20
C GLU A 38 6.23 17.83 0.20
N GLU A 39 5.81 17.74 1.46
CA GLU A 39 4.98 16.63 1.94
C GLU A 39 3.69 16.52 1.14
N TYR A 40 3.05 17.66 0.83
CA TYR A 40 1.82 17.68 0.07
C TYR A 40 1.99 17.19 -1.37
N VAL A 41 3.06 17.62 -2.05
CA VAL A 41 3.38 17.14 -3.39
C VAL A 41 3.69 15.65 -3.38
N LEU A 42 4.43 15.16 -2.38
CA LEU A 42 4.75 13.74 -2.25
C LEU A 42 3.51 12.91 -1.91
N GLU A 43 2.69 13.32 -0.94
CA GLU A 43 1.44 12.63 -0.55
C GLU A 43 0.50 12.48 -1.75
N ASN A 44 0.45 13.48 -2.63
CA ASN A 44 -0.33 13.40 -3.87
C ASN A 44 0.22 12.39 -4.90
N SER A 45 1.48 11.98 -4.84
CA SER A 45 2.01 10.92 -5.72
C SER A 45 1.43 9.53 -5.38
N PHE A 46 0.90 9.37 -4.16
CA PHE A 46 0.26 8.13 -3.69
C PHE A 46 -1.22 8.01 -4.07
N LYS A 47 -1.78 8.96 -4.83
CA LYS A 47 -3.21 8.94 -5.17
C LYS A 47 -3.72 7.60 -5.73
N PRO A 48 -3.05 6.95 -6.70
CA PRO A 48 -3.51 5.65 -7.21
C PRO A 48 -3.59 4.59 -6.11
N PHE A 49 -2.67 4.63 -5.16
CA PHE A 49 -2.64 3.70 -4.03
C PHE A 49 -3.73 4.00 -3.00
N PHE A 50 -4.07 5.27 -2.77
CA PHE A 50 -5.21 5.63 -1.92
C PHE A 50 -6.54 5.10 -2.45
N ASP A 51 -6.76 5.18 -3.76
CA ASP A 51 -7.97 4.65 -4.39
C ASP A 51 -8.05 3.12 -4.18
N PHE A 52 -6.93 2.41 -4.31
CA PHE A 52 -6.83 0.98 -4.00
C PHE A 52 -7.10 0.68 -2.52
N LEU A 53 -6.46 1.39 -1.59
CA LEU A 53 -6.64 1.18 -0.15
C LEU A 53 -8.05 1.50 0.34
N ALA A 54 -8.74 2.47 -0.26
CA ALA A 54 -10.08 2.86 0.13
C ALA A 54 -11.18 1.88 -0.32
N ALA A 55 -10.89 1.00 -1.29
CA ALA A 55 -11.87 0.05 -1.80
C ALA A 55 -12.26 -0.98 -0.72
N GLU A 56 -13.56 -1.11 -0.48
CA GLU A 56 -14.18 -2.12 0.41
C GLU A 56 -13.96 -3.54 -0.14
N LYS A 57 -14.00 -3.68 -1.47
CA LYS A 57 -13.71 -4.91 -2.20
C LYS A 57 -12.51 -4.66 -3.09
N LYS A 58 -11.41 -5.37 -2.85
CA LYS A 58 -10.20 -5.22 -3.67
C LYS A 58 -10.43 -5.91 -5.01
N ASP A 59 -10.47 -5.11 -6.07
CA ASP A 59 -10.35 -5.63 -7.42
C ASP A 59 -8.88 -5.93 -7.70
N LEU A 60 -8.53 -7.22 -7.63
CA LEU A 60 -7.17 -7.68 -7.93
C LEU A 60 -6.97 -8.02 -9.42
N SER A 61 -7.95 -7.75 -10.30
CA SER A 61 -7.85 -8.03 -11.74
C SER A 61 -6.70 -7.29 -12.44
N THR A 62 -6.36 -6.11 -11.93
CA THR A 62 -5.28 -5.24 -12.41
C THR A 62 -3.95 -5.46 -11.68
N VAL A 63 -3.89 -6.44 -10.79
CA VAL A 63 -2.73 -6.72 -9.93
C VAL A 63 -1.93 -7.89 -10.50
N GLN A 64 -0.62 -7.69 -10.62
CA GLN A 64 0.35 -8.70 -11.05
C GLN A 64 0.87 -9.48 -9.84
N GLU A 65 1.27 -8.79 -8.78
CA GLU A 65 1.70 -9.38 -7.52
C GLU A 65 0.98 -8.73 -6.34
N TYR A 66 0.60 -9.55 -5.37
CA TYR A 66 0.03 -9.07 -4.11
C TYR A 66 0.62 -9.85 -2.95
N SER A 67 1.11 -9.14 -1.94
CA SER A 67 1.52 -9.78 -0.70
C SER A 67 0.92 -9.10 0.52
N SER A 68 0.51 -9.93 1.49
CA SER A 68 0.04 -9.49 2.80
C SER A 68 0.84 -10.23 3.85
N TYR A 69 1.56 -9.47 4.67
CA TYR A 69 2.50 -9.98 5.66
C TYR A 69 2.11 -9.46 7.04
N LEU A 70 1.99 -10.39 7.98
CA LEU A 70 1.84 -10.13 9.40
C LEU A 70 3.10 -10.62 10.09
N LEU A 71 3.72 -9.75 10.86
CA LEU A 71 4.79 -10.07 11.81
C LEU A 71 4.30 -9.71 13.20
N GLU A 72 4.36 -10.66 14.13
CA GLU A 72 3.92 -10.47 15.50
C GLU A 72 4.94 -11.00 16.51
N GLN A 73 5.01 -10.32 17.64
CA GLN A 73 5.80 -10.72 18.80
C GLN A 73 5.05 -10.33 20.06
N GLU A 74 4.74 -11.31 20.92
CA GLU A 74 3.96 -11.08 22.14
C GLU A 74 4.71 -10.22 23.17
N ASN A 75 6.03 -10.38 23.28
CA ASN A 75 6.93 -9.61 24.15
C ASN A 75 8.39 -9.78 23.67
N PRO A 76 9.35 -8.99 24.19
CA PRO A 76 10.74 -9.01 23.69
C PRO A 76 11.48 -10.34 23.85
N SER A 77 10.98 -11.26 24.68
CA SER A 77 11.56 -12.60 24.87
C SER A 77 10.88 -13.68 24.02
N SER A 78 9.74 -13.38 23.39
CA SER A 78 9.04 -14.31 22.49
C SER A 78 9.69 -14.32 21.11
N THR A 79 9.67 -15.49 20.47
CA THR A 79 10.05 -15.65 19.07
C THR A 79 9.10 -14.85 18.18
N LEU A 80 9.63 -14.18 17.16
CA LEU A 80 8.82 -13.51 16.14
C LEU A 80 8.07 -14.56 15.33
N GLN A 81 6.75 -14.41 15.22
CA GLN A 81 5.89 -15.23 14.39
C GLN A 81 5.49 -14.44 13.15
N HIS A 82 5.43 -15.11 12.00
CA HIS A 82 5.00 -14.47 10.77
C HIS A 82 3.99 -15.30 10.00
N HIS A 83 3.11 -14.58 9.31
CA HIS A 83 2.11 -15.10 8.38
C HIS A 83 2.21 -14.29 7.11
N LYS A 84 2.45 -14.94 5.96
CA LYS A 84 2.64 -14.26 4.68
C LYS A 84 1.78 -14.89 3.60
N ILE A 85 0.93 -14.11 2.96
CA ILE A 85 0.33 -14.46 1.69
C ILE A 85 1.17 -13.81 0.60
N ASP A 86 1.70 -14.60 -0.33
CA ASP A 86 2.36 -14.14 -1.55
C ASP A 86 1.59 -14.69 -2.74
N LEU A 87 1.06 -13.81 -3.57
CA LEU A 87 0.28 -14.14 -4.75
C LEU A 87 0.91 -13.52 -5.99
N GLU A 88 0.96 -14.31 -7.07
CA GLU A 88 1.41 -13.90 -8.39
C GLU A 88 0.35 -14.30 -9.41
N ARG A 89 0.10 -13.41 -10.36
CA ARG A 89 -0.86 -13.66 -11.42
C ARG A 89 -0.27 -14.55 -12.50
N LYS A 90 -0.99 -15.64 -12.83
CA LYS A 90 -0.70 -16.53 -13.96
C LYS A 90 -1.92 -16.60 -14.87
N GLY A 91 -1.88 -15.83 -15.95
CA GLY A 91 -3.04 -15.60 -16.81
C GLY A 91 -4.18 -14.94 -16.04
N ASN A 92 -5.31 -15.64 -15.91
CA ASN A 92 -6.48 -15.12 -15.21
C ASN A 92 -6.54 -15.50 -13.72
N VAL A 93 -5.63 -16.35 -13.24
CA VAL A 93 -5.62 -16.86 -11.87
C VAL A 93 -4.59 -16.07 -11.05
N LEU A 94 -4.96 -15.73 -9.82
CA LEU A 94 -4.04 -15.17 -8.83
C LEU A 94 -3.75 -16.27 -7.79
N GLU A 95 -2.56 -16.84 -7.84
CA GLU A 95 -2.17 -18.01 -7.04
C GLU A 95 -0.80 -17.81 -6.38
N GLY A 96 -0.53 -18.59 -5.34
CA GLY A 96 0.78 -18.53 -4.69
C GLY A 96 0.84 -19.35 -3.42
N ASN A 97 1.45 -18.79 -2.38
CA ASN A 97 1.69 -19.51 -1.13
C ASN A 97 1.23 -18.70 0.07
N TYR A 98 0.73 -19.42 1.06
CA TYR A 98 0.64 -18.98 2.44
C TYR A 98 1.81 -19.56 3.22
N ASN A 99 2.62 -18.69 3.79
CA ASN A 99 3.74 -19.04 4.64
C ASN A 99 3.41 -18.75 6.11
N ILE A 100 3.57 -19.75 6.97
CA ILE A 100 3.52 -19.58 8.43
C ILE A 100 4.85 -20.04 9.00
N GLY A 101 5.47 -19.21 9.83
CA GLY A 101 6.74 -19.56 10.43
C GLY A 101 7.12 -18.71 11.62
N TYR A 102 8.31 -18.99 12.12
CA TYR A 102 8.95 -18.28 13.21
C TYR A 102 10.30 -17.77 12.75
N ASN A 103 10.69 -16.58 13.20
CA ASN A 103 11.88 -15.85 12.80
C ASN A 103 11.92 -15.65 11.28
N ASP A 104 11.55 -14.44 10.83
CA ASP A 104 11.53 -14.11 9.41
C ASP A 104 12.88 -14.42 8.72
N GLY A 105 12.83 -15.10 7.57
CA GLY A 105 14.01 -15.51 6.82
C GLY A 105 14.67 -16.85 7.23
N GLU A 106 14.16 -17.55 8.25
CA GLU A 106 14.65 -18.88 8.62
C GLU A 106 13.92 -20.01 7.86
N PRO A 107 14.59 -21.16 7.57
CA PRO A 107 14.05 -22.26 6.76
C PRO A 107 12.90 -23.05 7.40
N ASN A 108 12.46 -22.68 8.61
CA ASN A 108 11.42 -23.39 9.37
C ASN A 108 9.99 -22.96 9.00
N SER A 109 9.83 -22.25 7.88
CA SER A 109 8.56 -21.72 7.41
C SER A 109 7.79 -22.79 6.63
N THR A 110 6.52 -23.01 6.95
CA THR A 110 5.66 -23.98 6.24
C THR A 110 4.88 -23.28 5.14
N LEU A 111 4.96 -23.81 3.92
CA LEU A 111 4.33 -23.25 2.73
C LEU A 111 3.09 -24.07 2.32
N TYR A 112 1.95 -23.40 2.23
CA TYR A 112 0.69 -23.97 1.77
C TYR A 112 0.26 -23.29 0.47
N LYS A 113 -0.17 -24.06 -0.52
CA LYS A 113 -0.64 -23.50 -1.80
C LYS A 113 -1.99 -22.82 -1.63
N VAL A 114 -2.11 -21.62 -2.20
CA VAL A 114 -3.35 -20.82 -2.15
C VAL A 114 -3.72 -20.26 -3.51
N ILE A 115 -5.01 -20.16 -3.76
CA ILE A 115 -5.61 -19.49 -4.92
C ILE A 115 -6.57 -18.43 -4.41
N TYR A 116 -6.40 -17.18 -4.84
CA TYR A 116 -7.37 -16.12 -4.56
C TYR A 116 -8.47 -16.14 -5.62
N GLU A 117 -9.69 -16.45 -5.20
CA GLU A 117 -10.87 -16.46 -6.06
C GLU A 117 -12.12 -16.10 -5.26
N ASN A 118 -13.07 -15.41 -5.89
CA ASN A 118 -14.34 -15.02 -5.28
C ASN A 118 -14.16 -14.26 -3.96
N GLU A 119 -13.15 -13.37 -3.89
CA GLU A 119 -12.85 -12.55 -2.72
C GLU A 119 -12.32 -13.33 -1.49
N HIS A 120 -11.89 -14.58 -1.67
CA HIS A 120 -11.36 -15.45 -0.60
C HIS A 120 -10.04 -16.12 -0.99
N LEU A 121 -9.25 -16.48 0.02
CA LEU A 121 -8.09 -17.36 -0.13
C LEU A 121 -8.54 -18.82 -0.05
N ASN A 122 -8.36 -19.57 -1.13
CA ASN A 122 -8.67 -20.98 -1.22
C ASN A 122 -7.40 -21.79 -1.02
N TYR A 123 -7.29 -22.45 0.13
CA TYR A 123 -6.17 -23.33 0.46
C TYR A 123 -6.35 -24.68 -0.24
N LEU A 124 -5.30 -25.15 -0.92
CA LEU A 124 -5.33 -26.45 -1.59
C LEU A 124 -5.10 -27.64 -0.63
N GLU A 125 -4.71 -27.33 0.60
CA GLU A 125 -4.41 -28.27 1.68
C GLU A 125 -4.95 -27.70 3.00
N GLU A 126 -5.12 -28.57 4.01
CA GLU A 126 -5.52 -28.13 5.35
C GLU A 126 -4.41 -27.28 5.99
N VAL A 127 -4.78 -26.10 6.47
CA VAL A 127 -3.88 -25.17 7.16
C VAL A 127 -4.20 -25.14 8.66
N PRO A 128 -3.19 -24.97 9.53
CA PRO A 128 -3.42 -24.93 10.98
C PRO A 128 -4.25 -23.73 11.41
N GLN A 129 -4.18 -22.63 10.65
CA GLN A 129 -4.92 -21.40 10.88
C GLN A 129 -4.99 -20.62 9.57
N GLU A 130 -6.19 -20.21 9.16
CA GLU A 130 -6.38 -19.34 7.99
C GLU A 130 -5.79 -17.95 8.23
N TYR A 131 -5.40 -17.29 7.14
CA TYR A 131 -4.88 -15.93 7.19
C TYR A 131 -6.00 -14.94 7.52
N ASP A 132 -5.69 -13.92 8.33
CA ASP A 132 -6.68 -12.89 8.67
C ASP A 132 -7.01 -12.03 7.44
N MET A 133 -8.17 -12.30 6.84
CA MET A 133 -8.63 -11.60 5.64
C MET A 133 -8.85 -10.09 5.86
N ARG A 134 -8.96 -9.60 7.11
CA ARG A 134 -9.04 -8.17 7.41
C ARG A 134 -7.69 -7.47 7.21
N LEU A 135 -6.59 -8.19 7.49
CA LEU A 135 -5.24 -7.70 7.20
C LEU A 135 -4.96 -7.77 5.71
N PHE A 136 -5.41 -8.85 5.05
CA PHE A 136 -5.31 -9.02 3.60
C PHE A 136 -6.07 -7.94 2.83
N ASN A 137 -7.29 -7.59 3.26
CA ASN A 137 -8.14 -6.59 2.61
C ASN A 137 -8.16 -5.27 3.39
N LEU A 138 -7.01 -4.81 3.85
CA LEU A 138 -6.89 -3.58 4.63
C LEU A 138 -7.57 -2.40 3.92
N GLN A 139 -8.56 -1.79 4.60
CA GLN A 139 -9.33 -0.66 4.08
C GLN A 139 -8.97 0.63 4.83
N ILE A 140 -8.33 1.58 4.13
CA ILE A 140 -7.97 2.88 4.69
C ILE A 140 -8.31 3.98 3.70
N HIS A 141 -9.21 4.89 4.11
CA HIS A 141 -9.59 6.02 3.29
C HIS A 141 -8.51 7.11 3.27
N GLU A 142 -8.33 7.76 2.12
CA GLU A 142 -7.39 8.89 1.95
C GLU A 142 -7.53 9.96 3.05
N GLY A 143 -8.77 10.27 3.44
CA GLY A 143 -9.09 11.26 4.47
C GLY A 143 -8.53 10.94 5.86
N VAL A 144 -8.11 9.69 6.12
CA VAL A 144 -7.34 9.33 7.32
C VAL A 144 -5.95 9.95 7.23
N PHE A 145 -5.19 9.64 6.18
CA PHE A 145 -3.81 10.13 5.99
C PHE A 145 -3.73 11.64 6.06
N ARG A 146 -4.65 12.36 5.38
CA ARG A 146 -4.70 13.83 5.36
C ARG A 146 -4.80 14.47 6.75
N LYS A 147 -5.35 13.75 7.75
CA LYS A 147 -5.48 14.23 9.13
C LYS A 147 -4.28 13.88 10.00
N LEU A 148 -3.53 12.83 9.65
CA LEU A 148 -2.42 12.37 10.45
C LEU A 148 -1.21 13.32 10.31
N PRO A 149 -0.47 13.59 11.41
CA PRO A 149 0.83 14.22 11.34
C PRO A 149 1.82 13.35 10.57
N ILE A 150 2.66 13.97 9.75
CA ILE A 150 3.80 13.29 9.10
C ILE A 150 4.99 13.29 10.05
N ILE A 151 5.66 12.14 10.16
CA ILE A 151 6.91 11.97 10.93
C ILE A 151 8.10 12.21 10.01
N SER A 152 8.08 11.63 8.82
CA SER A 152 9.19 11.68 7.87
C SER A 152 8.73 11.43 6.45
N ILE A 153 9.50 11.95 5.50
CA ILE A 153 9.38 11.67 4.07
C ILE A 153 10.74 11.29 3.48
N GLN A 154 10.72 10.50 2.42
CA GLN A 154 11.84 10.25 1.52
C GLN A 154 11.35 10.42 0.08
N LYS A 155 12.07 11.18 -0.73
CA LYS A 155 11.63 11.54 -2.10
C LYS A 155 12.68 11.30 -3.17
N ASP A 156 13.95 11.48 -2.81
CA ASP A 156 15.07 11.53 -3.75
C ASP A 156 16.11 10.46 -3.40
N HIS A 157 15.72 9.18 -3.49
CA HIS A 157 16.73 8.13 -3.40
C HIS A 157 17.64 8.22 -4.65
N PRO A 158 18.98 8.34 -4.49
CA PRO A 158 19.88 8.72 -5.57
C PRO A 158 19.95 7.69 -6.72
N GLU A 159 19.52 6.45 -6.46
CA GLU A 159 19.61 5.33 -7.38
C GLU A 159 18.25 4.76 -7.77
N THR A 160 17.15 5.13 -7.09
CA THR A 160 15.85 4.49 -7.26
C THR A 160 14.71 5.51 -7.26
N THR A 161 13.54 5.08 -7.72
CA THR A 161 12.28 5.85 -7.66
C THR A 161 11.60 5.77 -6.30
N LEU A 162 12.30 5.31 -5.26
CA LEU A 162 11.75 5.07 -3.93
C LEU A 162 11.30 6.36 -3.26
N GLN A 163 10.01 6.39 -2.93
CA GLN A 163 9.35 7.44 -2.18
C GLN A 163 8.69 6.84 -0.95
N THR A 164 8.85 7.46 0.21
CA THR A 164 8.19 7.04 1.45
C THR A 164 7.55 8.21 2.19
N ILE A 165 6.44 7.94 2.85
CA ILE A 165 5.83 8.86 3.83
C ILE A 165 5.43 8.05 5.05
N THR A 166 5.92 8.46 6.22
CA THR A 166 5.56 7.85 7.49
C THR A 166 4.68 8.80 8.29
N TYR A 167 3.50 8.34 8.67
CA TYR A 167 2.51 9.08 9.46
C TYR A 167 2.53 8.60 10.91
N LYS A 168 2.32 9.54 11.83
CA LYS A 168 2.03 9.22 13.24
C LYS A 168 0.54 8.93 13.36
N ALA A 169 0.20 7.68 13.65
CA ALA A 169 -1.17 7.25 13.92
C ALA A 169 -1.44 7.20 15.43
N ASN A 170 -2.66 6.82 15.79
CA ASN A 170 -3.10 6.70 17.17
C ASN A 170 -4.15 5.60 17.32
N ASP A 171 -4.48 5.30 18.58
CA ASP A 171 -5.45 4.27 18.97
C ASP A 171 -6.91 4.61 18.59
N ASP A 172 -7.20 5.82 18.08
CA ASP A 172 -8.56 6.23 17.74
C ASP A 172 -8.99 5.77 16.34
N LEU A 173 -8.05 5.32 15.50
CA LEU A 173 -8.33 4.79 14.17
C LEU A 173 -8.98 3.41 14.26
N ASP A 174 -10.07 3.20 13.52
CA ASP A 174 -10.88 1.97 13.63
C ASP A 174 -10.07 0.71 13.31
N PHE A 175 -9.29 0.70 12.23
CA PHE A 175 -8.43 -0.44 11.88
C PHE A 175 -7.32 -0.69 12.93
N VAL A 176 -6.84 0.34 13.62
CA VAL A 176 -5.85 0.18 14.71
C VAL A 176 -6.51 -0.48 15.92
N LYS A 177 -7.72 -0.06 16.29
CA LYS A 177 -8.49 -0.70 17.38
C LYS A 177 -8.74 -2.16 17.07
N GLU A 178 -9.19 -2.47 15.86
CA GLU A 178 -9.44 -3.84 15.43
C GLU A 178 -8.18 -4.71 15.54
N ILE A 179 -7.03 -4.23 15.05
CA ILE A 179 -5.75 -4.96 15.21
C ILE A 179 -5.44 -5.15 16.70
N LYS A 180 -5.48 -4.09 17.52
CA LYS A 180 -5.18 -4.21 18.95
C LYS A 180 -6.11 -5.19 19.68
N GLU A 181 -7.38 -5.21 19.34
CA GLU A 181 -8.36 -6.15 19.91
C GLU A 181 -8.06 -7.60 19.52
N ASN A 182 -7.82 -7.85 18.23
CA ASN A 182 -7.53 -9.20 17.70
C ASN A 182 -6.26 -9.81 18.28
N TYR A 183 -5.25 -8.99 18.54
CA TYR A 183 -3.95 -9.43 19.05
C TYR A 183 -3.74 -9.06 20.53
N ASN A 184 -4.82 -8.68 21.23
CA ASN A 184 -4.84 -8.47 22.67
C ASN A 184 -3.80 -7.43 23.19
N ILE A 185 -3.52 -6.39 22.41
CA ILE A 185 -2.64 -5.28 22.80
C ILE A 185 -3.39 -4.32 23.73
N LYS A 186 -3.10 -4.40 25.04
CA LYS A 186 -3.76 -3.58 26.09
C LYS A 186 -2.97 -2.37 26.53
N SER A 187 -1.66 -2.42 26.38
CA SER A 187 -0.73 -1.33 26.73
C SER A 187 -0.89 -0.18 25.75
N LYS A 188 -0.45 1.01 26.18
CA LYS A 188 -0.26 2.12 25.26
C LYS A 188 0.74 1.70 24.19
N SER A 189 0.56 2.23 23.00
CA SER A 189 1.35 1.85 21.85
C SER A 189 1.78 3.07 21.06
N TYR A 190 2.97 2.99 20.49
CA TYR A 190 3.34 3.82 19.37
C TYR A 190 2.79 3.18 18.09
N VAL A 191 2.11 3.97 17.27
CA VAL A 191 1.54 3.50 16.00
C VAL A 191 2.05 4.39 14.86
N SER A 192 2.59 3.76 13.83
CA SER A 192 3.01 4.43 12.61
C SER A 192 2.47 3.73 11.38
N ILE A 193 2.19 4.52 10.35
CA ILE A 193 1.81 4.01 9.03
C ILE A 193 2.82 4.51 8.02
N THR A 194 3.47 3.62 7.30
CA THR A 194 4.42 3.99 6.24
C THR A 194 3.85 3.59 4.89
N LEU A 195 3.72 4.57 4.00
CA LEU A 195 3.42 4.34 2.60
C LEU A 195 4.72 4.37 1.81
N THR A 196 4.89 3.42 0.91
CA THR A 196 6.06 3.33 0.02
C THR A 196 5.60 3.22 -1.42
N ASN A 197 6.23 3.98 -2.30
CA ASN A 197 6.10 3.88 -3.74
C ASN A 197 7.50 3.56 -4.28
N ARG A 198 7.66 2.41 -4.92
CA ARG A 198 8.95 1.97 -5.50
C ARG A 198 9.08 2.35 -6.98
N GLY A 199 8.06 2.96 -7.56
CA GLY A 199 7.96 3.24 -8.98
C GLY A 199 7.30 2.08 -9.73
N TYR A 200 7.05 2.29 -11.03
CA TYR A 200 6.56 1.24 -11.96
C TYR A 200 5.24 0.54 -11.55
N GLY A 201 4.43 1.15 -10.69
CA GLY A 201 3.17 0.54 -10.23
C GLY A 201 3.30 -0.21 -8.90
N GLU A 202 4.47 -0.19 -8.27
CA GLU A 202 4.72 -0.90 -7.03
C GLU A 202 4.51 -0.01 -5.80
N PHE A 203 3.59 -0.39 -4.93
CA PHE A 203 3.25 0.32 -3.70
C PHE A 203 3.21 -0.62 -2.49
N SER A 204 3.38 -0.06 -1.29
CA SER A 204 3.12 -0.79 -0.06
C SER A 204 2.64 0.13 1.08
N VAL A 205 1.87 -0.46 1.99
CA VAL A 205 1.50 0.13 3.29
C VAL A 205 2.00 -0.78 4.39
N ASP A 206 2.72 -0.22 5.36
CA ASP A 206 3.13 -0.88 6.59
C ASP A 206 2.47 -0.18 7.78
N ILE A 207 1.73 -0.93 8.59
CA ILE A 207 1.21 -0.47 9.89
C ILE A 207 2.03 -1.15 10.96
N SER A 208 2.75 -0.35 11.75
CA SER A 208 3.52 -0.84 12.89
C SER A 208 2.89 -0.38 14.20
N ILE A 209 2.70 -1.32 15.12
CA ILE A 209 2.21 -1.10 16.48
C ILE A 209 3.25 -1.65 17.46
N GLU A 210 3.93 -0.76 18.16
CA GLU A 210 4.91 -1.10 19.20
C GLU A 210 4.34 -0.70 20.55
N ALA A 211 4.04 -1.69 21.39
CA ALA A 211 3.41 -1.48 22.68
C ALA A 211 4.45 -1.32 23.80
N GLU A 212 4.13 -0.56 24.85
CA GLU A 212 5.08 -0.24 25.95
C GLU A 212 5.62 -1.49 26.69
N ASN A 213 4.88 -2.59 26.68
CA ASN A 213 5.30 -3.88 27.25
C ASN A 213 6.21 -4.69 26.30
N GLY A 214 6.56 -4.13 25.14
CA GLY A 214 7.38 -4.76 24.11
C GLY A 214 6.64 -5.75 23.22
N GLN A 215 5.30 -5.77 23.25
CA GLN A 215 4.50 -6.45 22.22
C GLN A 215 4.63 -5.67 20.91
N TYR A 216 4.83 -6.36 19.80
CA TYR A 216 5.05 -5.75 18.49
C TYR A 216 4.19 -6.43 17.43
N ILE A 217 3.57 -5.63 16.56
CA ILE A 217 2.85 -6.08 15.37
C ILE A 217 3.23 -5.19 14.19
N SER A 218 3.54 -5.79 13.05
CA SER A 218 3.61 -5.11 11.76
C SER A 218 2.74 -5.82 10.75
N VAL A 219 1.94 -5.03 10.03
CA VAL A 219 1.10 -5.48 8.92
C VAL A 219 1.56 -4.76 7.67
N LEU A 220 2.17 -5.50 6.76
CA LEU A 220 2.68 -5.00 5.49
C LEU A 220 1.83 -5.56 4.36
N ASN A 221 1.15 -4.68 3.62
CA ASN A 221 0.55 -5.02 2.33
C ASN A 221 1.37 -4.40 1.22
N HIS A 222 1.75 -5.20 0.23
CA HIS A 222 2.48 -4.80 -0.95
C HIS A 222 1.72 -5.22 -2.20
N ILE A 223 1.76 -4.35 -3.21
CA ILE A 223 1.04 -4.50 -4.45
C ILE A 223 1.91 -4.07 -5.61
N ASP A 224 1.87 -4.86 -6.67
CA ASP A 224 2.39 -4.52 -7.98
C ASP A 224 1.25 -4.55 -9.01
N PHE A 225 0.99 -3.40 -9.63
CA PHE A 225 -0.02 -3.29 -10.68
C PHE A 225 0.54 -3.78 -12.02
N LYS A 226 -0.28 -4.45 -12.82
CA LYS A 226 0.08 -4.83 -14.19
C LYS A 226 0.57 -3.62 -14.99
N GLU A 227 1.62 -3.80 -15.77
CA GLU A 227 1.97 -2.82 -16.79
C GLU A 227 0.81 -2.69 -17.80
N THR A 228 0.48 -1.46 -18.19
CA THR A 228 -0.54 -1.21 -19.22
C THR A 228 -0.08 -1.80 -20.56
N GLY A 229 -0.57 -2.99 -20.92
CA GLY A 229 -0.25 -3.66 -22.18
C GLY A 229 -0.26 -5.19 -22.16
N GLU A 230 -0.36 -5.80 -20.97
CA GLU A 230 -0.48 -7.25 -20.81
C GLU A 230 -1.97 -7.66 -20.75
N GLU A 231 -2.58 -7.86 -21.93
CA GLU A 231 -3.87 -8.56 -22.12
C GLU A 231 -3.65 -10.02 -22.53
#